data_AF-A0AAQ3T2G0-F1
#
_entry.id   AF-A0AAQ3T2G0-F1
#
_cell.length_a   1.000
_cell.length_b   1.000
_cell.length_c   1.000
_cell.angle_alpha   90.00
_cell.angle_beta   90.00
_cell.angle_gamma   90.00
#
_symmetry.space_group_name_H-M   'P 1'
#
loop_
_entity.id
_entity.type
_entity.pdbx_description
1 polymer ?
#
loop_
_entity_poly.entity_id
_entity_poly.type
_entity_poly.pdbx_seq_one_letter_code
_entity_poly.pdbx_strand_id
1 'polypeptide(L)'
;MYNRGPDLISHNPIPVQILLPSHLLRCLPPPQKKAPVHPLPGYRSLCSFTTQDVDLLVLFLQSQISPPSALTCIPLPASATLDRLRGCRRRILRPFRVLVGCRSRSGGLDPTKAGRGFLVGSPPAMAALVELFLGSSSAPVDWEAEAYPAYGDFAVLPLLVAFFPAVRFLLDRLVFEVLARRFIFGKGYDKLAETDDSRKKINKFKESAWKFVYFLSGELLSLSVTYNEPWFKNTTYFWVGPGDQIWPDQKIKLKLKAVYMYAAGFYTYSIFALLFWETRRSDFGVSMSHHVATVVLIVLSYIFRFARVGSVVLALHDASDIFLEIGKMAKYSSCEWLAVVAFLLFVASWILLRLIIFPFWIIRSTSYEVLLTLDKEKHRFYGPIYYYVFNCLLLALLVLHIYWWVLIWRMLVKQIQSKGRVGDDVRSDSEGEDEHED
;
A
#
# COMPACT_ATOMS: atom_id res chain seq x y z
N MET A 1 -61.15 28.23 55.29
CA MET A 1 -60.58 28.76 54.02
C MET A 1 -59.90 27.59 53.31
N TYR A 2 -59.98 27.50 51.97
CA TYR A 2 -59.23 26.57 51.07
C TYR A 2 -58.93 25.15 51.61
N ASN A 3 -59.70 24.08 51.35
CA ASN A 3 -60.24 23.53 50.08
C ASN A 3 -59.15 23.30 48.99
N ARG A 4 -58.95 22.10 48.40
CA ARG A 4 -59.59 20.75 48.53
C ARG A 4 -58.53 19.62 48.37
N GLY A 5 -58.92 18.37 48.67
CA GLY A 5 -58.08 17.16 48.59
C GLY A 5 -58.12 16.39 47.25
N PRO A 6 -57.58 15.15 47.22
CA PRO A 6 -57.33 14.33 46.02
C PRO A 6 -58.42 13.27 45.74
N ASP A 7 -58.32 12.59 44.58
CA ASP A 7 -59.11 11.39 44.22
C ASP A 7 -58.22 10.26 43.65
N LEU A 8 -58.73 9.03 43.70
CA LEU A 8 -58.08 7.74 43.36
C LEU A 8 -59.11 6.81 42.66
N ILE A 9 -58.85 5.49 42.55
CA ILE A 9 -59.78 4.39 42.12
C ILE A 9 -59.96 4.24 40.58
N SER A 10 -59.90 3.06 39.91
CA SER A 10 -59.37 1.70 40.27
C SER A 10 -59.34 0.70 39.07
N HIS A 11 -58.64 -0.45 39.24
CA HIS A 11 -58.83 -1.81 38.65
C HIS A 11 -58.73 -2.13 37.12
N ASN A 12 -57.60 -2.73 36.68
CA ASN A 12 -57.35 -4.16 36.31
C ASN A 12 -58.48 -5.10 35.75
N PRO A 13 -58.19 -6.29 35.11
CA PRO A 13 -57.07 -6.68 34.21
C PRO A 13 -57.33 -7.82 33.10
N ILE A 14 -56.60 -7.82 31.95
CA ILE A 14 -56.02 -9.03 31.22
C ILE A 14 -57.06 -10.08 30.63
N PRO A 15 -56.82 -11.26 29.92
CA PRO A 15 -55.71 -11.92 29.13
C PRO A 15 -56.06 -12.45 27.66
N VAL A 16 -55.18 -13.28 27.05
CA VAL A 16 -55.34 -14.39 26.01
C VAL A 16 -55.39 -14.17 24.46
N GLN A 17 -54.21 -14.23 23.82
CA GLN A 17 -53.68 -15.18 22.78
C GLN A 17 -54.54 -16.07 21.80
N ILE A 18 -53.96 -16.36 20.60
CA ILE A 18 -53.90 -17.63 19.78
C ILE A 18 -54.47 -17.73 18.31
N LEU A 19 -53.59 -18.22 17.40
CA LEU A 19 -53.69 -18.90 16.06
C LEU A 19 -53.98 -18.19 14.69
N LEU A 20 -53.51 -18.90 13.63
CA LEU A 20 -53.51 -18.70 12.15
C LEU A 20 -54.58 -19.64 11.47
N PRO A 21 -54.78 -19.81 10.12
CA PRO A 21 -53.81 -19.71 8.99
C PRO A 21 -54.27 -19.34 7.52
N SER A 22 -53.27 -19.08 6.65
CA SER A 22 -53.07 -19.52 5.22
C SER A 22 -54.06 -19.30 4.03
N HIS A 23 -53.55 -18.59 3.00
CA HIS A 23 -53.46 -18.91 1.53
C HIS A 23 -54.64 -18.87 0.49
N LEU A 24 -54.28 -18.24 -0.67
CA LEU A 24 -54.47 -18.65 -2.10
C LEU A 24 -55.54 -18.04 -3.06
N LEU A 25 -55.15 -18.03 -4.37
CA LEU A 25 -55.79 -17.56 -5.64
C LEU A 25 -56.12 -16.04 -5.78
N ARG A 26 -55.85 -15.27 -6.86
CA ARG A 26 -55.62 -15.39 -8.34
C ARG A 26 -56.86 -15.26 -9.26
N CYS A 27 -56.88 -14.22 -10.13
CA CYS A 27 -57.22 -14.26 -11.57
C CYS A 27 -56.94 -12.90 -12.30
N LEU A 28 -57.04 -12.85 -13.65
CA LEU A 28 -56.75 -11.69 -14.55
C LEU A 28 -57.93 -11.48 -15.56
N PRO A 29 -57.83 -10.89 -16.80
CA PRO A 29 -56.99 -9.84 -17.43
C PRO A 29 -57.93 -8.69 -18.00
N PRO A 30 -57.96 -8.17 -19.27
CA PRO A 30 -56.95 -7.97 -20.34
C PRO A 30 -56.70 -6.48 -20.84
N PRO A 31 -57.21 -5.89 -21.97
CA PRO A 31 -56.29 -5.11 -22.87
C PRO A 31 -56.78 -3.81 -23.59
N GLN A 32 -55.85 -3.06 -24.21
CA GLN A 32 -55.82 -2.73 -25.67
C GLN A 32 -54.54 -1.94 -26.11
N LYS A 33 -54.37 -1.68 -27.42
CA LYS A 33 -53.10 -1.33 -28.10
C LYS A 33 -52.97 0.13 -28.59
N LYS A 34 -51.73 0.63 -28.76
CA LYS A 34 -51.22 1.36 -29.96
C LYS A 34 -49.69 1.62 -29.91
N ALA A 35 -49.08 1.91 -31.07
CA ALA A 35 -47.65 2.19 -31.32
C ALA A 35 -47.51 2.84 -32.73
N PRO A 36 -46.31 3.19 -33.28
CA PRO A 36 -45.02 3.58 -32.68
C PRO A 36 -44.49 4.97 -33.20
N VAL A 37 -43.48 5.57 -32.56
CA VAL A 37 -42.66 6.67 -33.16
C VAL A 37 -41.19 6.59 -32.71
N HIS A 38 -40.26 6.89 -33.63
CA HIS A 38 -38.82 7.14 -33.44
C HIS A 38 -38.45 8.37 -34.32
N PRO A 39 -37.42 9.20 -34.01
CA PRO A 39 -36.05 8.73 -33.70
C PRO A 39 -35.22 9.51 -32.63
N LEU A 40 -34.18 8.83 -32.11
CA LEU A 40 -32.78 9.26 -31.80
C LEU A 40 -32.46 10.66 -31.17
N PRO A 41 -31.26 10.82 -30.54
CA PRO A 41 -30.64 9.96 -29.53
C PRO A 41 -30.09 10.77 -28.32
N GLY A 42 -30.16 10.23 -27.09
CA GLY A 42 -29.63 10.92 -25.91
C GLY A 42 -29.16 10.00 -24.78
N TYR A 43 -28.02 10.35 -24.17
CA TYR A 43 -27.47 9.86 -22.89
C TYR A 43 -27.67 8.37 -22.55
N ARG A 44 -26.64 7.55 -22.83
CA ARG A 44 -26.43 6.30 -22.08
C ARG A 44 -25.94 6.61 -20.67
N SER A 45 -26.52 5.90 -19.69
CA SER A 45 -26.09 5.94 -18.28
C SER A 45 -24.62 5.52 -18.12
N LEU A 46 -23.92 6.23 -17.24
CA LEU A 46 -22.53 5.96 -16.84
C LEU A 46 -22.51 5.43 -15.39
N CYS A 47 -23.12 4.27 -15.19
CA CYS A 47 -23.14 3.57 -13.89
C CYS A 47 -23.01 2.05 -14.09
N SER A 48 -21.78 1.54 -13.93
CA SER A 48 -21.45 0.38 -13.08
C SER A 48 -19.98 0.00 -13.27
N PHE A 49 -19.11 0.38 -12.33
CA PHE A 49 -17.89 -0.38 -12.07
C PHE A 49 -18.27 -1.52 -11.13
N THR A 50 -18.19 -2.76 -11.60
CA THR A 50 -18.83 -3.93 -10.98
C THR A 50 -17.98 -4.57 -9.89
N THR A 51 -18.60 -5.43 -9.06
CA THR A 51 -17.93 -6.23 -8.02
C THR A 51 -16.85 -7.18 -8.55
N GLN A 52 -16.79 -7.39 -9.86
CA GLN A 52 -16.01 -8.43 -10.53
C GLN A 52 -14.50 -8.35 -10.26
N ASP A 53 -13.93 -7.15 -10.03
CA ASP A 53 -12.51 -7.00 -9.69
C ASP A 53 -12.20 -7.50 -8.26
N VAL A 54 -13.16 -7.37 -7.33
CA VAL A 54 -13.07 -7.95 -5.98
C VAL A 54 -13.29 -9.46 -6.05
N ASP A 55 -14.28 -9.93 -6.81
CA ASP A 55 -14.55 -11.35 -7.01
C ASP A 55 -13.32 -12.06 -7.62
N LEU A 56 -12.64 -11.42 -8.58
CA LEU A 56 -11.41 -11.94 -9.19
C LEU A 56 -10.24 -11.97 -8.20
N LEU A 57 -10.12 -10.97 -7.32
CA LEU A 57 -9.10 -10.94 -6.26
C LEU A 57 -9.36 -12.02 -5.20
N VAL A 58 -10.61 -12.28 -4.84
CA VAL A 58 -11.02 -13.35 -3.91
C VAL A 58 -10.74 -14.73 -4.53
N LEU A 59 -11.10 -14.95 -5.79
CA LEU A 59 -10.81 -16.18 -6.52
C LEU A 59 -9.29 -16.40 -6.68
N PHE A 60 -8.51 -15.33 -6.91
CA PHE A 60 -7.06 -15.38 -6.90
C PHE A 60 -6.54 -15.82 -5.51
N LEU A 61 -6.97 -15.17 -4.42
CA LEU A 61 -6.59 -15.54 -3.04
C LEU A 61 -6.92 -17.00 -2.72
N GLN A 62 -8.12 -17.47 -3.07
CA GLN A 62 -8.51 -18.88 -2.93
C GLN A 62 -7.59 -19.83 -3.73
N SER A 63 -7.18 -19.44 -4.94
CA SER A 63 -6.19 -20.20 -5.73
C SER A 63 -4.77 -20.19 -5.14
N GLN A 64 -4.39 -19.16 -4.37
CA GLN A 64 -3.08 -19.08 -3.70
C GLN A 64 -3.03 -19.90 -2.40
N ILE A 65 -4.16 -20.07 -1.73
CA ILE A 65 -4.29 -20.84 -0.48
C ILE A 65 -4.39 -22.35 -0.76
N SER A 66 -4.88 -22.74 -1.94
CA SER A 66 -5.12 -24.15 -2.30
C SER A 66 -3.85 -24.85 -2.80
N PRO A 67 -3.45 -26.00 -2.23
CA PRO A 67 -2.35 -26.79 -2.79
C PRO A 67 -2.71 -27.34 -4.19
N PRO A 68 -1.74 -27.56 -5.09
CA PRO A 68 -2.02 -27.94 -6.48
C PRO A 68 -2.73 -29.30 -6.63
N SER A 69 -2.70 -30.15 -5.60
CA SER A 69 -3.44 -31.41 -5.52
C SER A 69 -4.96 -31.25 -5.27
N ALA A 70 -5.45 -30.06 -4.91
CA ALA A 70 -6.86 -29.81 -4.63
C ALA A 70 -7.66 -29.32 -5.85
N LEU A 71 -6.99 -28.93 -6.95
CA LEU A 71 -7.61 -28.27 -8.11
C LEU A 71 -8.35 -29.23 -9.08
N THR A 72 -8.43 -30.52 -8.77
CA THR A 72 -8.94 -31.54 -9.72
C THR A 72 -10.46 -31.78 -9.66
N CYS A 73 -11.16 -31.28 -8.63
CA CYS A 73 -12.59 -31.59 -8.40
C CYS A 73 -13.46 -30.37 -8.05
N ILE A 74 -13.73 -29.51 -9.03
CA ILE A 74 -14.88 -28.58 -8.99
C ILE A 74 -15.78 -28.89 -10.20
N PRO A 75 -16.97 -29.51 -10.02
CA PRO A 75 -17.87 -29.76 -11.13
C PRO A 75 -18.58 -28.48 -11.57
N LEU A 76 -18.35 -28.06 -12.81
CA LEU A 76 -19.09 -26.96 -13.44
C LEU A 76 -20.53 -27.41 -13.77
N PRO A 77 -21.56 -26.59 -13.48
CA PRO A 77 -22.94 -26.91 -13.83
C PRO A 77 -23.13 -26.90 -15.36
N ALA A 78 -23.81 -27.93 -15.88
CA ALA A 78 -23.88 -28.23 -17.31
C ALA A 78 -24.93 -27.40 -18.07
N SER A 79 -24.66 -26.10 -18.28
CA SER A 79 -25.54 -25.23 -19.11
C SER A 79 -24.80 -24.10 -19.85
N ALA A 80 -23.76 -24.43 -20.64
CA ALA A 80 -23.11 -23.47 -21.53
C ALA A 80 -22.69 -24.15 -22.86
N THR A 81 -23.37 -23.81 -23.96
CA THR A 81 -23.21 -24.47 -25.27
C THR A 81 -21.85 -24.21 -25.92
N LEU A 82 -21.28 -25.24 -26.55
CA LEU A 82 -19.85 -25.37 -26.91
C LEU A 82 -19.35 -24.48 -28.08
N ASP A 83 -20.14 -23.51 -28.54
CA ASP A 83 -19.84 -22.73 -29.77
C ASP A 83 -19.27 -21.32 -29.56
N ARG A 84 -19.23 -20.79 -28.33
CA ARG A 84 -18.68 -19.43 -28.07
C ARG A 84 -17.18 -19.39 -27.75
N LEU A 85 -16.47 -20.52 -27.72
CA LEU A 85 -15.07 -20.61 -27.29
C LEU A 85 -14.00 -20.55 -28.41
N ARG A 86 -14.39 -20.44 -29.69
CA ARG A 86 -13.41 -20.21 -30.79
C ARG A 86 -13.15 -18.72 -31.09
N GLY A 87 -13.99 -17.81 -30.61
CA GLY A 87 -13.86 -16.36 -30.88
C GLY A 87 -12.93 -15.59 -29.93
N CYS A 88 -12.80 -16.00 -28.66
CA CYS A 88 -12.17 -15.17 -27.61
C CYS A 88 -10.67 -15.42 -27.36
N ARG A 89 -10.05 -16.43 -27.95
CA ARG A 89 -8.64 -16.83 -27.65
C ARG A 89 -7.55 -15.94 -28.30
N ARG A 90 -7.88 -14.71 -28.70
CA ARG A 90 -6.96 -13.75 -29.37
C ARG A 90 -7.06 -12.29 -28.88
N ARG A 91 -7.78 -11.98 -27.80
CA ARG A 91 -7.93 -10.60 -27.28
C ARG A 91 -7.60 -10.39 -25.78
N ILE A 92 -7.00 -11.38 -25.12
CA ILE A 92 -6.36 -11.20 -23.79
C ILE A 92 -4.96 -11.81 -23.85
N LEU A 93 -4.06 -11.15 -24.60
CA LEU A 93 -2.59 -11.32 -24.60
C LEU A 93 -1.96 -10.39 -25.66
N ARG A 94 -1.77 -9.12 -25.29
CA ARG A 94 -0.80 -8.21 -25.94
C ARG A 94 -0.13 -7.37 -24.85
N PRO A 95 1.21 -7.32 -24.80
CA PRO A 95 1.89 -6.42 -23.88
C PRO A 95 1.69 -4.95 -24.30
N PHE A 96 1.74 -4.03 -23.33
CA PHE A 96 1.82 -2.60 -23.60
C PHE A 96 3.13 -2.28 -24.32
N ARG A 97 3.08 -2.10 -25.65
CA ARG A 97 4.15 -1.43 -26.42
C ARG A 97 3.88 0.06 -26.44
N VAL A 98 4.59 0.82 -25.58
CA VAL A 98 4.73 2.27 -25.76
C VAL A 98 5.52 2.50 -27.04
N LEU A 99 4.88 3.10 -28.04
CA LEU A 99 5.44 3.26 -29.39
C LEU A 99 6.14 4.61 -29.53
N VAL A 100 7.38 4.70 -29.02
CA VAL A 100 8.29 5.78 -29.44
C VAL A 100 8.80 5.42 -30.84
N GLY A 101 8.27 6.10 -31.85
CA GLY A 101 8.63 5.86 -33.25
C GLY A 101 9.99 6.44 -33.60
N CYS A 102 10.94 5.61 -34.03
CA CYS A 102 12.12 6.07 -34.76
C CYS A 102 12.33 5.21 -36.00
N ARG A 103 12.65 5.86 -37.12
CA ARG A 103 12.62 5.27 -38.47
C ARG A 103 13.97 4.64 -38.79
N SER A 104 14.02 3.31 -38.91
CA SER A 104 15.24 2.61 -39.33
C SER A 104 15.69 3.10 -40.71
N ARG A 105 16.98 3.43 -40.84
CA ARG A 105 17.66 3.68 -42.11
C ARG A 105 19.00 2.96 -42.06
N SER A 106 19.23 2.04 -42.99
CA SER A 106 20.42 1.19 -43.02
C SER A 106 21.67 1.95 -43.42
N GLY A 107 22.72 1.86 -42.60
CA GLY A 107 24.08 2.27 -42.92
C GLY A 107 25.04 1.65 -41.89
N GLY A 108 25.98 0.84 -42.33
CA GLY A 108 27.00 0.24 -41.46
C GLY A 108 28.24 1.12 -41.38
N LEU A 109 28.90 1.16 -40.22
CA LEU A 109 30.18 1.86 -40.01
C LEU A 109 30.95 1.26 -38.82
N ASP A 110 32.10 0.66 -39.13
CA ASP A 110 33.40 0.71 -38.44
C ASP A 110 33.47 0.66 -36.88
N PRO A 111 34.06 -0.40 -36.27
CA PRO A 111 34.13 -0.59 -34.82
C PRO A 111 35.31 0.13 -34.12
N THR A 112 35.60 1.40 -34.45
CA THR A 112 36.70 2.18 -33.81
C THR A 112 36.27 3.53 -33.23
N LYS A 113 35.45 3.53 -32.16
CA LYS A 113 35.23 4.71 -31.29
C LYS A 113 34.76 4.39 -29.87
N ALA A 114 35.69 3.94 -29.03
CA ALA A 114 35.54 4.03 -27.58
C ALA A 114 35.63 5.50 -27.11
N GLY A 115 35.05 5.84 -25.95
CA GLY A 115 35.38 7.09 -25.25
C GLY A 115 34.25 8.05 -24.88
N ARG A 116 33.25 7.58 -24.12
CA ARG A 116 32.65 8.28 -22.95
C ARG A 116 31.50 7.46 -22.35
N GLY A 117 31.83 6.55 -21.43
CA GLY A 117 30.83 6.02 -20.50
C GLY A 117 30.42 7.11 -19.53
N PHE A 118 29.11 7.38 -19.40
CA PHE A 118 28.60 8.31 -18.42
C PHE A 118 28.62 7.63 -17.05
N LEU A 119 29.60 8.00 -16.20
CA LEU A 119 29.70 7.50 -14.84
C LEU A 119 28.51 8.01 -14.01
N VAL A 120 27.45 7.21 -13.93
CA VAL A 120 26.37 7.39 -12.96
C VAL A 120 26.92 7.07 -11.57
N GLY A 121 27.51 8.07 -10.92
CA GLY A 121 27.90 7.98 -9.52
C GLY A 121 26.68 7.72 -8.64
N SER A 122 26.89 6.99 -7.54
CA SER A 122 25.85 6.70 -6.53
C SER A 122 25.19 7.99 -6.02
N PRO A 123 23.92 7.94 -5.58
CA PRO A 123 23.21 9.13 -5.09
C PRO A 123 23.98 9.76 -3.91
N PRO A 124 24.31 11.07 -3.96
CA PRO A 124 25.22 11.70 -3.01
C PRO A 124 24.72 11.66 -1.56
N ALA A 125 23.41 11.47 -1.35
CA ALA A 125 22.84 11.28 -0.02
C ALA A 125 23.37 10.02 0.71
N MET A 126 23.59 8.90 0.01
CA MET A 126 24.11 7.67 0.64
C MET A 126 25.60 7.76 0.95
N ALA A 127 26.37 8.43 0.09
CA ALA A 127 27.76 8.74 0.38
C ALA A 127 27.86 9.64 1.61
N ALA A 128 27.10 10.75 1.65
CA ALA A 128 27.08 11.66 2.79
C ALA A 128 26.66 10.97 4.11
N LEU A 129 25.69 10.05 4.07
CA LEU A 129 25.31 9.22 5.21
C LEU A 129 26.46 8.30 5.67
N VAL A 130 27.11 7.58 4.76
CA VAL A 130 28.19 6.64 5.14
C VAL A 130 29.46 7.35 5.62
N GLU A 131 29.85 8.46 5.00
CA GLU A 131 30.97 9.31 5.47
C GLU A 131 30.71 9.88 6.88
N LEU A 132 29.45 10.21 7.21
CA LEU A 132 29.05 10.65 8.56
C LEU A 132 29.10 9.54 9.61
N PHE A 133 28.98 8.26 9.23
CA PHE A 133 28.78 7.15 10.17
C PHE A 133 29.92 6.15 10.29
N LEU A 134 30.74 5.94 9.26
CA LEU A 134 31.89 5.02 9.33
C LEU A 134 33.22 5.73 9.65
N GLY A 135 33.23 7.07 9.64
CA GLY A 135 34.46 7.86 9.64
C GLY A 135 35.18 7.79 8.29
N SER A 136 36.21 8.62 8.13
CA SER A 136 36.91 8.82 6.86
C SER A 136 37.76 7.60 6.46
N SER A 137 37.14 6.61 5.82
CA SER A 137 37.84 5.52 5.13
C SER A 137 38.49 6.07 3.86
N SER A 138 39.82 6.05 3.78
CA SER A 138 40.58 6.58 2.63
C SER A 138 40.49 5.71 1.36
N ALA A 139 39.65 4.68 1.35
CA ALA A 139 39.36 3.83 0.20
C ALA A 139 37.88 3.95 -0.20
N PRO A 140 37.56 4.14 -1.49
CA PRO A 140 36.19 4.29 -1.95
C PRO A 140 35.38 3.01 -1.71
N VAL A 141 34.20 3.14 -1.09
CA VAL A 141 33.30 2.04 -0.79
C VAL A 141 32.77 1.40 -2.09
N ASP A 142 33.05 0.12 -2.29
CA ASP A 142 32.47 -0.65 -3.40
C ASP A 142 31.00 -1.02 -3.09
N TRP A 143 30.10 -0.20 -3.62
CA TRP A 143 28.65 -0.35 -3.50
C TRP A 143 28.08 -1.56 -4.24
N GLU A 144 28.78 -2.09 -5.26
CA GLU A 144 28.35 -3.27 -6.02
C GLU A 144 28.86 -4.59 -5.42
N ALA A 145 29.78 -4.55 -4.45
CA ALA A 145 30.36 -5.71 -3.79
C ALA A 145 29.30 -6.73 -3.31
N GLU A 146 29.39 -7.96 -3.83
CA GLU A 146 28.46 -9.05 -3.50
C GLU A 146 29.00 -9.97 -2.39
N ALA A 147 28.29 -9.98 -1.26
CA ALA A 147 28.52 -10.89 -0.13
C ALA A 147 27.25 -11.66 0.22
N TYR A 148 27.36 -12.72 1.02
CA TYR A 148 26.17 -13.30 1.66
C TYR A 148 25.67 -12.37 2.79
N PRO A 149 24.37 -12.43 3.16
CA PRO A 149 23.88 -11.89 4.42
C PRO A 149 24.61 -12.53 5.60
N ALA A 150 25.00 -11.72 6.58
CA ALA A 150 25.66 -12.14 7.81
C ALA A 150 24.97 -11.49 9.00
N TYR A 151 24.90 -12.18 10.14
CA TYR A 151 24.24 -11.62 11.34
C TYR A 151 24.91 -10.34 11.86
N GLY A 152 26.20 -10.14 11.59
CA GLY A 152 26.92 -8.91 11.89
C GLY A 152 26.45 -7.68 11.10
N ASP A 153 25.78 -7.85 9.95
CA ASP A 153 25.21 -6.72 9.19
C ASP A 153 24.15 -5.97 10.03
N PHE A 154 23.43 -6.67 10.91
CA PHE A 154 22.42 -6.08 11.79
C PHE A 154 23.01 -5.22 12.93
N ALA A 155 24.33 -5.20 13.15
CA ALA A 155 24.95 -4.39 14.19
C ALA A 155 24.74 -2.87 14.02
N VAL A 156 24.36 -2.43 12.81
CA VAL A 156 24.01 -1.03 12.51
C VAL A 156 22.56 -0.66 12.94
N LEU A 157 21.68 -1.64 13.19
CA LEU A 157 20.27 -1.35 13.50
C LEU A 157 20.06 -0.50 14.76
N PRO A 158 20.76 -0.71 15.90
CA PRO A 158 20.60 0.15 17.07
C PRO A 158 20.98 1.60 16.80
N LEU A 159 22.01 1.83 15.96
CA LEU A 159 22.43 3.17 15.54
C LEU A 159 21.35 3.84 14.68
N LEU A 160 20.75 3.11 13.74
CA LEU A 160 19.67 3.63 12.90
C LEU A 160 18.38 3.91 13.69
N VAL A 161 18.02 3.02 14.63
CA VAL A 161 16.87 3.20 15.53
C VAL A 161 17.03 4.42 16.44
N ALA A 162 18.27 4.79 16.82
CA ALA A 162 18.57 6.03 17.53
C ALA A 162 18.68 7.26 16.62
N PHE A 163 19.14 7.09 15.38
CA PHE A 163 19.28 8.15 14.38
C PHE A 163 17.94 8.75 13.97
N PHE A 164 16.93 7.93 13.64
CA PHE A 164 15.63 8.43 13.19
C PHE A 164 14.93 9.39 14.19
N PRO A 165 14.80 9.10 15.50
CA PRO A 165 14.24 10.06 16.46
C PRO A 165 15.11 11.30 16.66
N ALA A 166 16.45 11.18 16.57
CA ALA A 166 17.35 12.34 16.65
C ALA A 166 17.18 13.30 15.45
N VAL A 167 17.10 12.76 14.23
CA VAL A 167 16.82 13.55 13.01
C VAL A 167 15.40 14.12 13.05
N ARG A 168 14.41 13.35 13.52
CA ARG A 168 13.05 13.85 13.72
C ARG A 168 13.05 15.07 14.64
N PHE A 169 13.67 14.97 15.82
CA PHE A 169 13.75 16.06 16.79
C PHE A 169 14.43 17.32 16.23
N LEU A 170 15.49 17.14 15.42
CA LEU A 170 16.19 18.23 14.76
C LEU A 170 15.33 18.91 13.69
N LEU A 171 14.70 18.13 12.79
CA LEU A 171 13.81 18.64 11.75
C LEU A 171 12.53 19.24 12.33
N ASP A 172 11.97 18.64 13.39
CA ASP A 172 10.80 19.14 14.11
C ASP A 172 11.03 20.57 14.60
N ARG A 173 12.23 20.87 15.13
CA ARG A 173 12.59 22.20 15.66
C ARG A 173 13.04 23.19 14.59
N LEU A 174 13.88 22.76 13.65
CA LEU A 174 14.51 23.68 12.68
C LEU A 174 13.70 23.90 11.39
N VAL A 175 12.84 22.95 11.02
CA VAL A 175 12.18 22.94 9.70
C VAL A 175 10.66 22.83 9.84
N PHE A 176 10.14 21.75 10.45
CA PHE A 176 8.71 21.46 10.42
C PHE A 176 7.89 22.46 11.24
N GLU A 177 8.38 22.93 12.40
CA GLU A 177 7.77 24.03 13.17
C GLU A 177 7.57 25.29 12.31
N VAL A 178 8.64 25.70 11.61
CA VAL A 178 8.68 26.93 10.80
C VAL A 178 7.78 26.79 9.56
N LEU A 179 7.81 25.64 8.88
CA LEU A 179 6.95 25.36 7.74
C LEU A 179 5.47 25.26 8.16
N ALA A 180 5.15 24.56 9.25
CA ALA A 180 3.78 24.45 9.76
C ALA A 180 3.19 25.83 10.06
N ARG A 181 3.90 26.67 10.83
CA ARG A 181 3.43 28.03 11.16
C ARG A 181 3.24 28.88 9.91
N ARG A 182 4.18 28.82 8.96
CA ARG A 182 4.14 29.56 7.68
C ARG A 182 3.02 29.10 6.74
N PHE A 183 2.72 27.80 6.65
CA PHE A 183 1.69 27.28 5.75
C PHE A 183 0.28 27.34 6.35
N ILE A 184 0.13 27.21 7.68
CA ILE A 184 -1.18 27.23 8.35
C ILE A 184 -1.66 28.67 8.63
N PHE A 185 -0.77 29.60 9.04
CA PHE A 185 -1.13 30.97 9.46
C PHE A 185 -0.61 32.08 8.53
N GLY A 186 0.18 31.71 7.50
CA GLY A 186 0.69 32.67 6.52
C GLY A 186 1.68 33.69 7.10
N LYS A 187 1.68 34.91 6.54
CA LYS A 187 2.62 35.99 6.88
C LYS A 187 2.23 36.85 8.09
N GLY A 188 1.10 36.57 8.75
CA GLY A 188 0.56 37.40 9.85
C GLY A 188 0.74 36.81 11.26
N TYR A 189 1.57 35.77 11.40
CA TYR A 189 1.60 34.88 12.56
C TYR A 189 1.89 35.57 13.91
N ASP A 190 2.79 36.56 13.96
CA ASP A 190 3.34 37.17 15.19
C ASP A 190 2.31 37.90 16.09
N LYS A 191 1.01 37.87 15.74
CA LYS A 191 -0.08 38.53 16.47
C LYS A 191 -1.29 37.64 16.79
N LEU A 192 -1.30 36.36 16.42
CA LEU A 192 -2.36 35.44 16.87
C LEU A 192 -1.99 34.81 18.21
N ALA A 193 -2.93 34.81 19.15
CA ALA A 193 -2.85 33.97 20.34
C ALA A 193 -2.89 32.49 19.91
N GLU A 194 -1.94 31.69 20.41
CA GLU A 194 -1.86 30.27 20.05
C GLU A 194 -2.95 29.47 20.79
N THR A 195 -4.04 29.14 20.08
CA THR A 195 -5.08 28.25 20.60
C THR A 195 -4.60 26.79 20.62
N ASP A 196 -5.22 25.96 21.47
CA ASP A 196 -4.90 24.54 21.51
C ASP A 196 -5.17 23.84 20.16
N ASP A 197 -6.25 24.20 19.45
CA ASP A 197 -6.50 23.74 18.07
C ASP A 197 -5.38 24.10 17.09
N SER A 198 -4.78 25.29 17.25
CA SER A 198 -3.64 25.73 16.43
C SER A 198 -2.43 24.85 16.69
N ARG A 199 -2.16 24.53 17.96
CA ARG A 199 -1.09 23.64 18.39
C ARG A 199 -1.32 22.18 17.95
N LYS A 200 -2.55 21.67 18.08
CA LYS A 200 -2.99 20.36 17.56
C LYS A 200 -2.78 20.25 16.05
N LYS A 201 -3.13 21.29 15.26
CA LYS A 201 -2.90 21.34 13.80
C LYS A 201 -1.42 21.39 13.44
N ILE A 202 -0.61 22.18 14.15
CA ILE A 202 0.86 22.21 13.97
C ILE A 202 1.45 20.81 14.22
N ASN A 203 1.09 20.15 15.31
CA ASN A 203 1.59 18.82 15.63
C ASN A 203 1.21 17.77 14.57
N LYS A 204 -0.06 17.71 14.16
CA LYS A 204 -0.52 16.79 13.09
C LYS A 204 0.16 17.08 11.74
N PHE A 205 0.47 18.35 11.42
CA PHE A 205 1.31 18.69 10.26
C PHE A 205 2.75 18.17 10.40
N LYS A 206 3.38 18.35 11.57
CA LYS A 206 4.76 17.92 11.83
C LYS A 206 4.92 16.40 11.78
N GLU A 207 3.96 15.65 12.33
CA GLU A 207 3.89 14.19 12.20
C GLU A 207 3.87 13.75 10.73
N SER A 208 3.04 14.39 9.90
CA SER A 208 2.99 14.13 8.47
C SER A 208 4.24 14.57 7.72
N ALA A 209 4.85 15.70 8.07
CA ALA A 209 6.08 16.18 7.46
C ALA A 209 7.26 15.23 7.74
N TRP A 210 7.35 14.69 8.96
CA TRP A 210 8.32 13.65 9.31
C TRP A 210 8.13 12.39 8.46
N LYS A 211 6.89 11.88 8.36
CA LYS A 211 6.58 10.69 7.57
C LYS A 211 6.83 10.90 6.07
N PHE A 212 6.46 12.06 5.52
CA PHE A 212 6.77 12.44 4.15
C PHE A 212 8.28 12.44 3.87
N VAL A 213 9.09 13.03 4.75
CA VAL A 213 10.56 13.04 4.59
C VAL A 213 11.13 11.62 4.64
N TYR A 214 10.64 10.76 5.55
CA TYR A 214 11.03 9.35 5.53
C TYR A 214 10.64 8.68 4.20
N PHE A 215 9.35 8.63 3.83
CA PHE A 215 8.89 7.86 2.67
C PHE A 215 9.53 8.36 1.37
N LEU A 216 9.71 9.67 1.20
CA LEU A 216 10.41 10.23 0.05
C LEU A 216 11.88 9.80 0.03
N SER A 217 12.57 9.79 1.16
CA SER A 217 13.96 9.30 1.24
C SER A 217 14.04 7.79 0.98
N GLY A 218 13.20 6.97 1.61
CA GLY A 218 13.16 5.52 1.47
C GLY A 218 12.88 5.07 0.03
N GLU A 219 11.95 5.75 -0.66
CA GLU A 219 11.66 5.49 -2.07
C GLU A 219 12.79 5.94 -2.99
N LEU A 220 13.36 7.14 -2.80
CA LEU A 220 14.50 7.61 -3.60
C LEU A 220 15.72 6.68 -3.43
N LEU A 221 15.97 6.19 -2.22
CA LEU A 221 17.03 5.20 -1.94
C LEU A 221 16.71 3.87 -2.62
N SER A 222 15.51 3.33 -2.43
CA SER A 222 15.09 2.05 -3.01
C SER A 222 15.19 2.08 -4.53
N LEU A 223 14.58 3.08 -5.19
CA LEU A 223 14.67 3.26 -6.64
C LEU A 223 16.12 3.41 -7.13
N SER A 224 16.94 4.24 -6.46
CA SER A 224 18.34 4.44 -6.87
C SER A 224 19.16 3.15 -6.87
N VAL A 225 18.85 2.22 -5.97
CA VAL A 225 19.53 0.94 -5.81
C VAL A 225 18.95 -0.14 -6.72
N THR A 226 17.63 -0.16 -6.94
CA THR A 226 16.96 -1.25 -7.69
C THR A 226 16.69 -0.96 -9.16
N TYR A 227 16.47 0.29 -9.57
CA TYR A 227 15.94 0.62 -10.91
C TYR A 227 16.78 0.08 -12.09
N ASN A 228 18.10 0.01 -11.90
CA ASN A 228 19.05 -0.50 -12.89
C ASN A 228 19.29 -2.02 -12.80
N GLU A 229 18.78 -2.70 -11.76
CA GLU A 229 18.96 -4.13 -11.55
C GLU A 229 17.95 -4.95 -12.38
N PRO A 230 18.32 -6.15 -12.88
CA PRO A 230 17.49 -6.90 -13.82
C PRO A 230 16.15 -7.36 -13.19
N TRP A 231 16.12 -7.57 -11.88
CA TRP A 231 14.92 -7.99 -11.15
C TRP A 231 13.87 -6.90 -10.97
N PHE A 232 14.22 -5.62 -11.19
CA PHE A 232 13.25 -4.52 -11.21
C PHE A 232 12.35 -4.53 -12.47
N LYS A 233 12.64 -5.39 -13.46
CA LYS A 233 11.88 -5.48 -14.72
C LYS A 233 11.41 -6.89 -15.05
N ASN A 234 12.06 -7.93 -14.52
CA ASN A 234 11.63 -9.32 -14.68
C ASN A 234 11.81 -10.11 -13.37
N THR A 235 10.70 -10.64 -12.86
CA THR A 235 10.58 -11.33 -11.57
C THR A 235 11.32 -12.66 -11.52
N THR A 236 11.65 -13.28 -12.66
CA THR A 236 12.55 -14.45 -12.70
C THR A 236 13.91 -14.16 -12.06
N TYR A 237 14.41 -12.91 -12.14
CA TYR A 237 15.69 -12.53 -11.55
C TYR A 237 15.65 -12.28 -10.03
N PHE A 238 14.47 -12.37 -9.40
CA PHE A 238 14.40 -12.59 -7.95
C PHE A 238 15.04 -13.93 -7.58
N TRP A 239 14.85 -14.97 -8.40
CA TRP A 239 15.22 -16.36 -8.11
C TRP A 239 16.52 -16.80 -8.78
N VAL A 240 16.84 -16.22 -9.94
CA VAL A 240 18.05 -16.51 -10.72
C VAL A 240 18.95 -15.26 -10.81
N GLY A 241 20.25 -15.40 -10.60
CA GLY A 241 21.26 -14.35 -10.76
C GLY A 241 22.27 -14.66 -11.88
N PRO A 242 23.34 -13.85 -11.99
CA PRO A 242 24.46 -14.14 -12.88
C PRO A 242 25.24 -15.39 -12.43
N GLY A 243 25.72 -16.18 -13.41
CA GLY A 243 26.38 -17.47 -13.13
C GLY A 243 25.41 -18.45 -12.45
N ASP A 244 25.93 -19.28 -11.55
CA ASP A 244 25.18 -20.35 -10.89
C ASP A 244 24.36 -19.88 -9.67
N GLN A 245 24.12 -18.56 -9.51
CA GLN A 245 23.35 -18.01 -8.39
C GLN A 245 21.84 -18.32 -8.52
N ILE A 246 21.39 -19.41 -7.93
CA ILE A 246 19.97 -19.78 -7.81
C ILE A 246 19.55 -19.70 -6.34
N TRP A 247 18.40 -19.10 -6.02
CA TRP A 247 17.87 -19.04 -4.65
C TRP A 247 17.67 -20.46 -4.09
N PRO A 248 18.12 -20.77 -2.85
CA PRO A 248 18.59 -19.85 -1.81
C PRO A 248 20.07 -19.42 -1.87
N ASP A 249 20.91 -19.91 -2.78
CA ASP A 249 22.36 -19.62 -2.80
C ASP A 249 22.74 -18.33 -3.56
N GLN A 250 22.00 -17.26 -3.29
CA GLN A 250 22.27 -15.91 -3.81
C GLN A 250 23.07 -15.03 -2.85
N LYS A 251 23.86 -14.12 -3.43
CA LYS A 251 24.50 -13.00 -2.73
C LYS A 251 23.64 -11.74 -2.79
N ILE A 252 23.96 -10.78 -1.91
CA ILE A 252 23.38 -9.45 -1.83
C ILE A 252 24.50 -8.40 -2.02
N LYS A 253 24.22 -7.38 -2.84
CA LYS A 253 25.13 -6.23 -3.05
C LYS A 253 25.15 -5.31 -1.84
N LEU A 254 26.29 -4.68 -1.53
CA LEU A 254 26.43 -3.78 -0.39
C LEU A 254 25.40 -2.64 -0.38
N LYS A 255 25.14 -2.00 -1.53
CA LYS A 255 24.08 -0.98 -1.66
C LYS A 255 22.69 -1.47 -1.26
N LEU A 256 22.39 -2.76 -1.49
CA LEU A 256 21.10 -3.35 -1.12
C LEU A 256 21.09 -3.77 0.36
N LYS A 257 22.22 -4.20 0.94
CA LYS A 257 22.35 -4.32 2.40
C LYS A 257 22.00 -2.99 3.09
N ALA A 258 22.53 -1.86 2.58
CA ALA A 258 22.29 -0.54 3.16
C ALA A 258 20.81 -0.12 3.13
N VAL A 259 20.09 -0.32 2.02
CA VAL A 259 18.64 -0.06 1.94
C VAL A 259 17.85 -0.94 2.92
N TYR A 260 18.21 -2.21 3.06
CA TYR A 260 17.57 -3.11 4.03
C TYR A 260 17.77 -2.66 5.47
N MET A 261 18.98 -2.25 5.84
CA MET A 261 19.25 -1.75 7.19
C MET A 261 18.53 -0.41 7.46
N TYR A 262 18.49 0.49 6.47
CA TYR A 262 17.75 1.76 6.56
C TYR A 262 16.26 1.54 6.85
N ALA A 263 15.60 0.70 6.04
CA ALA A 263 14.20 0.35 6.22
C ALA A 263 13.95 -0.38 7.56
N ALA A 264 14.75 -1.40 7.89
CA ALA A 264 14.65 -2.13 9.16
C ALA A 264 14.79 -1.20 10.38
N GLY A 265 15.74 -0.26 10.33
CA GLY A 265 15.95 0.75 11.36
C GLY A 265 14.74 1.67 11.52
N PHE A 266 14.15 2.16 10.42
CA PHE A 266 12.98 3.02 10.49
C PHE A 266 11.75 2.28 10.99
N TYR A 267 11.42 1.12 10.41
CA TYR A 267 10.23 0.36 10.80
C TYR A 267 10.31 -0.18 12.24
N THR A 268 11.52 -0.44 12.75
CA THR A 268 11.73 -0.74 14.18
C THR A 268 11.51 0.51 15.04
N TYR A 269 12.06 1.66 14.66
CA TYR A 269 11.81 2.94 15.34
C TYR A 269 10.32 3.32 15.34
N SER A 270 9.59 3.11 14.24
CA SER A 270 8.19 3.51 14.14
C SER A 270 7.25 2.62 14.97
N ILE A 271 7.63 1.38 15.32
CA ILE A 271 6.95 0.61 16.37
C ILE A 271 7.06 1.34 17.72
N PHE A 272 8.25 1.78 18.11
CA PHE A 272 8.43 2.58 19.34
C PHE A 272 7.69 3.92 19.27
N ALA A 273 7.71 4.60 18.12
CA ALA A 273 6.95 5.84 17.93
C ALA A 273 5.44 5.62 18.06
N LEU A 274 4.88 4.56 17.50
CA LEU A 274 3.47 4.20 17.67
C LEU A 274 3.12 3.83 19.11
N LEU A 275 4.02 3.17 19.85
CA LEU A 275 3.78 2.79 21.25
C LEU A 275 3.81 3.97 22.23
N PHE A 276 4.65 4.98 21.97
CA PHE A 276 4.98 6.01 22.98
C PHE A 276 4.82 7.47 22.54
N TRP A 277 4.63 7.77 21.25
CA TRP A 277 4.77 9.14 20.73
C TRP A 277 3.71 9.60 19.72
N GLU A 278 3.14 8.69 18.92
CA GLU A 278 2.11 9.02 17.93
C GLU A 278 0.70 8.84 18.50
N THR A 279 -0.21 9.73 18.08
CA THR A 279 -1.61 9.74 18.54
C THR A 279 -2.32 8.42 18.25
N ARG A 280 -2.81 7.74 19.29
CA ARG A 280 -3.54 6.47 19.19
C ARG A 280 -4.91 6.67 18.54
N ARG A 281 -5.06 6.17 17.32
CA ARG A 281 -6.29 6.21 16.52
C ARG A 281 -7.08 4.88 16.57
N SER A 282 -8.34 4.91 16.15
CA SER A 282 -9.23 3.74 16.00
C SER A 282 -8.61 2.55 15.24
N ASP A 283 -7.79 2.76 14.20
CA ASP A 283 -7.11 1.70 13.45
C ASP A 283 -5.71 1.31 13.99
N PHE A 284 -5.36 1.75 15.21
CA PHE A 284 -4.06 1.48 15.86
C PHE A 284 -3.66 0.00 15.85
N GLY A 285 -4.57 -0.93 16.20
CA GLY A 285 -4.26 -2.36 16.25
C GLY A 285 -3.89 -2.94 14.88
N VAL A 286 -4.52 -2.44 13.82
CA VAL A 286 -4.23 -2.82 12.42
C VAL A 286 -2.89 -2.23 11.97
N SER A 287 -2.65 -0.96 12.29
CA SER A 287 -1.38 -0.26 12.01
C SER A 287 -0.20 -0.93 12.72
N MET A 288 -0.32 -1.26 14.00
CA MET A 288 0.71 -1.97 14.78
C MET A 288 0.96 -3.37 14.22
N SER A 289 -0.09 -4.12 13.87
CA SER A 289 0.03 -5.45 13.25
C SER A 289 0.79 -5.39 11.92
N HIS A 290 0.53 -4.36 11.10
CA HIS A 290 1.29 -4.11 9.87
C HIS A 290 2.77 -3.81 10.16
N HIS A 291 3.07 -2.92 11.11
CA HIS A 291 4.45 -2.56 11.41
C HIS A 291 5.28 -3.76 11.90
N VAL A 292 4.69 -4.59 12.78
CA VAL A 292 5.31 -5.86 13.21
C VAL A 292 5.50 -6.81 12.03
N ALA A 293 4.47 -6.99 11.17
CA ALA A 293 4.58 -7.83 9.98
C ALA A 293 5.66 -7.35 9.00
N THR A 294 5.79 -6.03 8.81
CA THR A 294 6.79 -5.40 7.93
C THR A 294 8.21 -5.55 8.49
N VAL A 295 8.45 -5.34 9.79
CA VAL A 295 9.77 -5.60 10.41
C VAL A 295 10.13 -7.09 10.29
N VAL A 296 9.20 -8.00 10.58
CA VAL A 296 9.43 -9.45 10.43
C VAL A 296 9.69 -9.83 8.98
N LEU A 297 8.96 -9.25 8.01
CA LEU A 297 9.22 -9.43 6.58
C LEU A 297 10.63 -8.97 6.18
N ILE A 298 11.08 -7.79 6.61
CA ILE A 298 12.41 -7.26 6.27
C ILE A 298 13.52 -8.14 6.88
N VAL A 299 13.41 -8.53 8.15
CA VAL A 299 14.41 -9.37 8.83
C VAL A 299 14.45 -10.78 8.24
N LEU A 300 13.30 -11.43 8.03
CA LEU A 300 13.26 -12.78 7.48
C LEU A 300 13.64 -12.81 6.00
N SER A 301 13.26 -11.81 5.19
CA SER A 301 13.71 -11.74 3.79
C SER A 301 15.21 -11.48 3.65
N TYR A 302 15.82 -10.78 4.61
CA TYR A 302 17.27 -10.67 4.69
C TYR A 302 17.94 -12.02 4.99
N ILE A 303 17.52 -12.69 6.06
CA ILE A 303 18.10 -13.98 6.51
C ILE A 303 17.86 -15.09 5.48
N PHE A 304 16.66 -15.20 4.92
CA PHE A 304 16.31 -16.18 3.89
C PHE A 304 16.75 -15.76 2.47
N ARG A 305 17.56 -14.70 2.33
CA ARG A 305 18.14 -14.21 1.07
C ARG A 305 17.10 -13.83 -0.01
N PHE A 306 15.86 -13.53 0.37
CA PHE A 306 14.81 -12.95 -0.48
C PHE A 306 15.04 -11.45 -0.79
N ALA A 307 16.28 -10.96 -0.67
CA ALA A 307 16.64 -9.55 -0.70
C ALA A 307 16.11 -8.82 -1.95
N ARG A 308 16.25 -9.45 -3.13
CA ARG A 308 15.87 -8.89 -4.45
C ARG A 308 14.38 -8.70 -4.62
N VAL A 309 13.55 -9.57 -4.05
CA VAL A 309 12.09 -9.42 -4.10
C VAL A 309 11.60 -8.43 -3.06
N GLY A 310 12.10 -8.52 -1.82
CA GLY A 310 11.73 -7.57 -0.75
C GLY A 310 12.18 -6.13 -1.04
N SER A 311 13.22 -5.90 -1.87
CA SER A 311 13.60 -4.56 -2.31
C SER A 311 12.54 -3.91 -3.20
N VAL A 312 11.87 -4.70 -4.04
CA VAL A 312 10.76 -4.24 -4.87
C VAL A 312 9.48 -4.12 -4.03
N VAL A 313 9.30 -4.98 -3.02
CA VAL A 313 8.23 -4.80 -2.02
C VAL A 313 8.36 -3.44 -1.34
N LEU A 314 9.52 -3.09 -0.77
CA LEU A 314 9.72 -1.80 -0.09
C LEU A 314 9.30 -0.60 -0.97
N ALA A 315 9.81 -0.52 -2.20
CA ALA A 315 9.47 0.56 -3.13
C ALA A 315 7.97 0.62 -3.48
N LEU A 316 7.34 -0.54 -3.75
CA LEU A 316 5.89 -0.60 -4.03
C LEU A 316 5.03 -0.15 -2.82
N HIS A 317 5.58 -0.15 -1.61
CA HIS A 317 4.86 0.26 -0.41
C HIS A 317 5.10 1.74 -0.08
N ASP A 318 6.35 2.18 0.10
CA ASP A 318 6.66 3.56 0.50
C ASP A 318 6.15 4.60 -0.52
N ALA A 319 6.14 4.27 -1.83
CA ALA A 319 5.79 5.21 -2.90
C ALA A 319 4.37 5.82 -2.84
N SER A 320 3.34 5.11 -2.36
CA SER A 320 2.00 5.73 -2.24
C SER A 320 1.89 6.70 -1.06
N ASP A 321 2.65 6.42 0.00
CA ASP A 321 2.42 7.06 1.29
C ASP A 321 3.05 8.45 1.33
N ILE A 322 3.99 8.72 0.42
CA ILE A 322 4.40 10.07 -0.03
C ILE A 322 3.17 10.92 -0.40
N PHE A 323 2.25 10.42 -1.23
CA PHE A 323 1.06 11.19 -1.64
C PHE A 323 0.05 11.37 -0.49
N LEU A 324 -0.09 10.37 0.38
CA LEU A 324 -0.95 10.44 1.57
C LEU A 324 -0.47 11.52 2.55
N GLU A 325 0.83 11.58 2.85
CA GLU A 325 1.36 12.58 3.79
C GLU A 325 1.39 13.99 3.17
N ILE A 326 1.61 14.14 1.85
CA ILE A 326 1.36 15.41 1.13
C ILE A 326 -0.11 15.83 1.30
N GLY A 327 -1.06 14.91 1.11
CA GLY A 327 -2.49 15.18 1.23
C GLY A 327 -2.89 15.68 2.61
N LYS A 328 -2.37 15.06 3.68
CA LYS A 328 -2.55 15.51 5.06
C LYS A 328 -1.94 16.90 5.31
N MET A 329 -0.67 17.12 4.95
CA MET A 329 -0.01 18.43 5.09
C MET A 329 -0.80 19.54 4.38
N ALA A 330 -1.31 19.27 3.18
CA ALA A 330 -2.15 20.21 2.42
C ALA A 330 -3.50 20.48 3.11
N LYS A 331 -4.18 19.45 3.61
CA LYS A 331 -5.44 19.55 4.37
C LYS A 331 -5.28 20.36 5.67
N TYR A 332 -4.19 20.15 6.42
CA TYR A 332 -3.90 20.94 7.64
C TYR A 332 -3.53 22.40 7.32
N SER A 333 -2.94 22.65 6.14
CA SER A 333 -2.62 23.99 5.63
C SER A 333 -3.78 24.68 4.89
N SER A 334 -5.01 24.15 4.99
CA SER A 334 -6.20 24.63 4.26
C SER A 334 -6.04 24.72 2.73
N CYS A 335 -5.08 24.00 2.15
CA CYS A 335 -4.75 24.04 0.73
C CYS A 335 -5.61 23.03 -0.04
N GLU A 336 -6.92 23.29 -0.15
CA GLU A 336 -7.92 22.35 -0.67
C GLU A 336 -7.51 21.72 -2.02
N TRP A 337 -7.03 22.51 -2.99
CA TRP A 337 -6.68 21.99 -4.32
C TRP A 337 -5.55 20.95 -4.28
N LEU A 338 -4.53 21.19 -3.45
CA LEU A 338 -3.39 20.28 -3.33
C LEU A 338 -3.79 19.02 -2.55
N ALA A 339 -4.66 19.16 -1.53
CA ALA A 339 -5.22 18.02 -0.81
C ALA A 339 -6.05 17.12 -1.73
N VAL A 340 -6.88 17.69 -2.63
CA VAL A 340 -7.64 16.94 -3.64
C VAL A 340 -6.71 16.22 -4.61
N VAL A 341 -5.72 16.91 -5.19
CA VAL A 341 -4.79 16.31 -6.17
C VAL A 341 -3.96 15.20 -5.53
N ALA A 342 -3.41 15.44 -4.33
CA ALA A 342 -2.62 14.45 -3.60
C ALA A 342 -3.46 13.23 -3.19
N PHE A 343 -4.70 13.42 -2.75
CA PHE A 343 -5.61 12.32 -2.45
C PHE A 343 -5.95 11.47 -3.68
N LEU A 344 -6.19 12.09 -4.84
CA LEU A 344 -6.43 11.35 -6.09
C LEU A 344 -5.19 10.57 -6.57
N LEU A 345 -3.98 11.14 -6.43
CA LEU A 345 -2.72 10.44 -6.71
C LEU A 345 -2.47 9.29 -5.72
N PHE A 346 -2.81 9.47 -4.44
CA PHE A 346 -2.78 8.42 -3.43
C PHE A 346 -3.74 7.28 -3.76
N VAL A 347 -5.00 7.56 -4.09
CA VAL A 347 -5.98 6.55 -4.54
C VAL A 347 -5.46 5.77 -5.75
N ALA A 348 -4.96 6.47 -6.78
CA ALA A 348 -4.47 5.83 -8.00
C ALA A 348 -3.22 4.96 -7.77
N SER A 349 -2.27 5.44 -6.95
CA SER A 349 -1.06 4.68 -6.60
C SER A 349 -1.37 3.51 -5.67
N TRP A 350 -2.31 3.62 -4.73
CA TRP A 350 -2.74 2.51 -3.87
C TRP A 350 -3.27 1.34 -4.70
N ILE A 351 -4.17 1.62 -5.65
CA ILE A 351 -4.71 0.59 -6.56
C ILE A 351 -3.58 -0.04 -7.38
N LEU A 352 -2.78 0.79 -8.06
CA LEU A 352 -1.74 0.31 -8.98
C LEU A 352 -0.66 -0.51 -8.26
N LEU A 353 -0.13 -0.02 -7.15
CA LEU A 353 1.02 -0.61 -6.47
C LEU A 353 0.61 -1.78 -5.57
N ARG A 354 -0.36 -1.58 -4.65
CA ARG A 354 -0.74 -2.58 -3.62
C ARG A 354 -1.81 -3.58 -4.07
N LEU A 355 -2.73 -3.19 -4.95
CA LEU A 355 -3.86 -4.05 -5.37
C LEU A 355 -3.68 -4.69 -6.75
N ILE A 356 -2.80 -4.14 -7.60
CA ILE A 356 -2.49 -4.72 -8.91
C ILE A 356 -1.07 -5.30 -8.92
N ILE A 357 -0.02 -4.47 -8.82
CA ILE A 357 1.35 -4.95 -9.02
C ILE A 357 1.79 -5.91 -7.90
N PHE A 358 1.54 -5.60 -6.63
CA PHE A 358 1.92 -6.46 -5.51
C PHE A 358 1.34 -7.89 -5.61
N PRO A 359 0.01 -8.14 -5.74
CA PRO A 359 -0.52 -9.50 -5.89
C PRO A 359 -0.12 -10.17 -7.21
N PHE A 360 -0.37 -9.52 -8.36
CA PHE A 360 -0.25 -10.18 -9.66
C PHE A 360 1.20 -10.29 -10.18
N TRP A 361 2.16 -9.58 -9.58
CA TRP A 361 3.58 -9.61 -9.95
C TRP A 361 4.45 -10.19 -8.84
N ILE A 362 4.39 -9.64 -7.61
CA ILE A 362 5.23 -10.09 -6.51
C ILE A 362 4.72 -11.41 -5.93
N ILE A 363 3.49 -11.45 -5.41
CA ILE A 363 2.96 -12.67 -4.77
C ILE A 363 2.87 -13.82 -5.78
N ARG A 364 2.48 -13.55 -7.04
CA ARG A 364 2.57 -14.55 -8.12
C ARG A 364 3.98 -15.14 -8.27
N SER A 365 5.02 -14.33 -8.16
CA SER A 365 6.40 -14.80 -8.28
C SER A 365 6.86 -15.58 -7.04
N THR A 366 6.52 -15.11 -5.84
CA THR A 366 6.85 -15.80 -4.57
C THR A 366 6.02 -17.07 -4.34
N SER A 367 4.83 -17.19 -4.98
CA SER A 367 4.01 -18.41 -4.97
C SER A 367 4.45 -19.43 -6.03
N TYR A 368 4.68 -19.02 -7.28
CA TYR A 368 4.86 -19.93 -8.42
C TYR A 368 6.29 -19.97 -8.97
N GLU A 369 6.92 -18.82 -9.21
CA GLU A 369 8.20 -18.76 -9.93
C GLU A 369 9.36 -19.32 -9.09
N VAL A 370 9.31 -19.16 -7.76
CA VAL A 370 10.22 -19.84 -6.83
C VAL A 370 10.06 -21.36 -6.84
N LEU A 371 8.83 -21.89 -6.98
CA LEU A 371 8.57 -23.35 -7.00
C LEU A 371 9.01 -24.04 -8.29
N LEU A 372 9.30 -23.26 -9.34
CA LEU A 372 9.87 -23.69 -10.62
C LEU A 372 11.41 -23.59 -10.67
N THR A 373 12.01 -22.84 -9.75
CA THR A 373 13.46 -22.57 -9.71
C THR A 373 14.18 -23.20 -8.51
N LEU A 374 13.47 -23.48 -7.42
CA LEU A 374 14.00 -24.18 -6.26
C LEU A 374 14.27 -25.66 -6.56
N ASP A 375 15.53 -26.07 -6.40
CA ASP A 375 15.91 -27.47 -6.26
C ASP A 375 15.35 -28.06 -4.94
N LYS A 376 14.34 -28.92 -5.09
CA LYS A 376 13.61 -29.56 -3.99
C LYS A 376 14.34 -30.76 -3.39
N GLU A 377 15.34 -31.31 -4.08
CA GLU A 377 16.15 -32.41 -3.56
C GLU A 377 17.27 -31.86 -2.68
N LYS A 378 18.00 -30.84 -3.17
CA LYS A 378 19.05 -30.13 -2.43
C LYS A 378 18.53 -29.41 -1.18
N HIS A 379 17.32 -28.83 -1.23
CA HIS A 379 16.79 -27.96 -0.16
C HIS A 379 15.52 -28.49 0.53
N ARG A 380 15.34 -29.82 0.54
CA ARG A 380 14.12 -30.54 0.95
C ARG A 380 13.44 -30.11 2.24
N PHE A 381 14.19 -29.70 3.27
CA PHE A 381 13.65 -29.35 4.59
C PHE A 381 13.43 -27.84 4.78
N TYR A 382 14.47 -27.02 4.56
CA TYR A 382 14.41 -25.58 4.85
C TYR A 382 13.67 -24.77 3.77
N GLY A 383 13.77 -25.17 2.49
CA GLY A 383 13.14 -24.48 1.37
C GLY A 383 11.62 -24.30 1.53
N PRO A 384 10.85 -25.37 1.84
CA PRO A 384 9.41 -25.27 2.11
C PRO A 384 9.07 -24.33 3.29
N ILE A 385 9.86 -24.35 4.37
CA ILE A 385 9.60 -23.52 5.55
C ILE A 385 9.75 -22.03 5.19
N TYR A 386 10.84 -21.65 4.51
CA TYR A 386 11.06 -20.27 4.07
C TYR A 386 9.98 -19.82 3.08
N TYR A 387 9.58 -20.70 2.17
CA TYR A 387 8.49 -20.46 1.22
C TYR A 387 7.16 -20.16 1.92
N TYR A 388 6.70 -21.02 2.85
CA TYR A 388 5.40 -20.83 3.50
C TYR A 388 5.40 -19.61 4.42
N VAL A 389 6.42 -19.44 5.26
CA VAL A 389 6.49 -18.30 6.20
C VAL A 389 6.47 -16.96 5.45
N PHE A 390 7.26 -16.84 4.37
CA PHE A 390 7.33 -15.59 3.61
C PHE A 390 6.04 -15.30 2.85
N ASN A 391 5.45 -16.29 2.17
CA ASN A 391 4.18 -16.09 1.45
C ASN A 391 3.00 -15.81 2.40
N CYS A 392 2.91 -16.48 3.56
CA CYS A 392 1.89 -16.18 4.56
C CYS A 392 1.97 -14.73 5.06
N LEU A 393 3.17 -14.20 5.29
CA LEU A 393 3.37 -12.80 5.68
C LEU A 393 3.00 -11.82 4.55
N LEU A 394 3.37 -12.10 3.30
CA LEU A 394 2.98 -11.26 2.16
C LEU A 394 1.46 -11.26 1.91
N LEU A 395 0.80 -12.42 2.09
CA LEU A 395 -0.66 -12.53 2.00
C LEU A 395 -1.36 -11.80 3.15
N ALA A 396 -0.82 -11.86 4.38
CA ALA A 396 -1.32 -11.05 5.50
C ALA A 396 -1.18 -9.54 5.20
N LEU A 397 -0.07 -9.11 4.62
CA LEU A 397 0.14 -7.73 4.18
C LEU A 397 -0.90 -7.31 3.13
N LEU A 398 -1.22 -8.17 2.16
CA LEU A 398 -2.27 -7.91 1.17
C LEU A 398 -3.67 -7.78 1.81
N VAL A 399 -4.02 -8.60 2.79
CA VAL A 399 -5.29 -8.49 3.53
C VAL A 399 -5.39 -7.12 4.23
N LEU A 400 -4.31 -6.62 4.81
CA LEU A 400 -4.25 -5.28 5.42
C LEU A 400 -4.45 -4.18 4.35
N HIS A 401 -3.88 -4.33 3.15
CA HIS A 401 -4.11 -3.39 2.05
C HIS A 401 -5.54 -3.39 1.52
N ILE A 402 -6.23 -4.54 1.53
CA ILE A 402 -7.66 -4.64 1.20
C ILE A 402 -8.51 -3.96 2.28
N TYR A 403 -8.18 -4.13 3.57
CA TYR A 403 -8.85 -3.43 4.67
C TYR A 403 -8.76 -1.90 4.52
N TRP A 404 -7.56 -1.35 4.35
CA TRP A 404 -7.42 0.09 4.16
C TRP A 404 -8.01 0.58 2.83
N TRP A 405 -7.97 -0.22 1.76
CA TRP A 405 -8.66 0.12 0.51
C TRP A 405 -10.16 0.37 0.74
N VAL A 406 -10.84 -0.42 1.57
CA VAL A 406 -12.25 -0.18 1.92
C VAL A 406 -12.44 1.17 2.64
N LEU A 407 -11.51 1.58 3.51
CA LEU A 407 -11.56 2.90 4.16
C LEU A 407 -11.29 4.05 3.18
N ILE A 408 -10.30 3.89 2.30
CA ILE A 408 -9.94 4.86 1.26
C ILE A 408 -11.10 5.05 0.27
N TRP A 409 -11.75 3.95 -0.13
CA TRP A 409 -12.93 3.96 -0.99
C TRP A 409 -14.12 4.68 -0.33
N ARG A 410 -14.39 4.42 0.97
CA ARG A 410 -15.43 5.16 1.73
C ARG A 410 -15.14 6.66 1.77
N MET A 411 -13.89 7.06 1.98
CA MET A 411 -13.47 8.47 1.97
C MET A 411 -13.63 9.10 0.58
N LEU A 412 -13.25 8.40 -0.49
CA LEU A 412 -13.42 8.84 -1.88
C LEU A 412 -14.92 9.04 -2.22
N VAL A 413 -15.79 8.12 -1.80
CA VAL A 413 -17.25 8.25 -2.00
C VAL A 413 -17.80 9.45 -1.22
N LYS A 414 -17.43 9.64 0.06
CA LYS A 414 -17.77 10.86 0.83
C LYS A 414 -17.32 12.13 0.08
N GLN A 415 -16.10 12.15 -0.47
CA GLN A 415 -15.54 13.31 -1.18
C GLN A 415 -16.22 13.59 -2.53
N ILE A 416 -16.68 12.56 -3.25
CA ILE A 416 -17.47 12.75 -4.47
C ILE A 416 -18.85 13.34 -4.12
N GLN A 417 -19.48 12.84 -3.05
CA GLN A 417 -20.77 13.35 -2.56
C GLN A 417 -20.69 14.80 -2.05
N SER A 418 -19.58 15.19 -1.41
CA SER A 418 -19.32 16.56 -0.93
C SER A 418 -18.96 17.58 -2.04
N LYS A 419 -19.12 17.22 -3.32
CA LYS A 419 -18.69 17.99 -4.50
C LYS A 419 -17.18 18.28 -4.54
N GLY A 420 -16.37 17.33 -4.10
CA GLY A 420 -14.91 17.37 -4.19
C GLY A 420 -14.21 17.90 -2.93
N ARG A 421 -14.94 18.44 -1.96
CA ARG A 421 -14.36 18.90 -0.68
C ARG A 421 -13.79 17.73 0.11
N VAL A 422 -12.50 17.80 0.44
CA VAL A 422 -11.82 16.84 1.31
C VAL A 422 -12.43 16.94 2.72
N GLY A 423 -13.37 16.03 3.00
CA GLY A 423 -13.91 15.84 4.35
C GLY A 423 -12.83 15.35 5.31
N ASP A 424 -13.20 15.16 6.57
CA ASP A 424 -12.28 14.64 7.57
C ASP A 424 -12.14 13.11 7.46
N ASP A 425 -11.02 12.59 7.95
CA ASP A 425 -10.66 11.18 7.81
C ASP A 425 -11.62 10.32 8.63
N VAL A 426 -12.28 9.36 7.96
CA VAL A 426 -13.33 8.47 8.49
C VAL A 426 -12.88 7.69 9.74
N ARG A 427 -11.58 7.60 10.00
CA ARG A 427 -11.00 6.97 11.21
C ARG A 427 -11.06 7.87 12.46
N SER A 428 -11.38 9.15 12.27
CA SER A 428 -11.47 10.19 13.30
C SER A 428 -12.92 10.63 13.56
N ASP A 429 -13.89 10.13 12.78
CA ASP A 429 -15.34 10.30 13.07
C ASP A 429 -15.71 9.73 14.47
N SER A 430 -14.87 8.86 15.05
CA SER A 430 -15.03 8.27 16.39
C SER A 430 -14.12 8.89 17.46
N GLU A 431 -13.63 10.12 17.27
CA GLU A 431 -12.84 10.89 18.27
C GLU A 431 -13.70 11.98 18.95
N GLY A 432 -15.04 11.93 18.84
CA GLY A 432 -15.93 13.05 19.21
C GLY A 432 -17.32 12.72 19.75
N GLU A 433 -17.58 11.49 20.21
CA GLU A 433 -18.85 11.13 20.88
C GLU A 433 -18.75 11.11 22.42
N ASP A 434 -17.55 11.30 22.99
CA ASP A 434 -17.25 11.16 24.44
C ASP A 434 -16.99 12.50 25.19
N GLU A 435 -17.38 13.68 24.65
CA GLU A 435 -17.20 15.00 25.31
C GLU A 435 -18.53 15.74 25.61
N HIS A 436 -19.65 15.02 25.77
CA HIS A 436 -20.97 15.61 26.07
C HIS A 436 -21.80 14.85 27.13
N GLU A 437 -21.20 14.51 28.29
CA GLU A 437 -21.96 14.19 29.51
C GLU A 437 -21.13 14.47 30.80
N ASP A 438 -21.16 15.74 31.26
CA ASP A 438 -20.94 16.20 32.65
C ASP A 438 -21.27 17.72 32.77
#